data_AF-A0A1J9T4X5-F1
#
_entry.id   AF-A0A1J9T4X5-F1
#
_cell.length_a   1.000
_cell.length_b   1.000
_cell.length_c   1.000
_cell.angle_alpha   90.00
_cell.angle_beta   90.00
_cell.angle_gamma   90.00
#
_symmetry.space_group_name_H-M   'P 1'
#
loop_
_entity.id
_entity.type
_entity.pdbx_description
1 polymer ?
#
loop_
_entity_poly.entity_id
_entity_poly.type
_entity_poly.pdbx_seq_one_letter_code
_entity_poly.pdbx_strand_id
1 'polypeptide(L)'
;MTKSINPQEYSYAFRLGKYDCFKVRTGICSLHLNDEQYQEIKKREKNLRFGDGSVDYCRLLAAHMIKEDWFNKNTRINAYLYNCGHVAFGDGQHRTCIAKKLGKEKIVLNVFETNDMICRVCHFKKVDNNKSFMEKLMDIIKNRKRKDPATYEFIDDELTSFNAKRFFKR
;
A
#
# COMPACT_ATOMS: atom_id res chain seq x y z
N MET A 1 20.32 4.95 15.40
CA MET A 1 19.79 3.67 15.94
C MET A 1 18.84 3.07 14.92
N THR A 2 19.06 1.84 14.50
CA THR A 2 18.14 1.12 13.61
C THR A 2 16.85 0.80 14.35
N LYS A 3 15.70 1.21 13.78
CA LYS A 3 14.37 0.89 14.34
C LYS A 3 13.82 -0.32 13.61
N SER A 4 13.03 -1.16 14.27
CA SER A 4 12.31 -2.25 13.61
C SER A 4 10.87 -2.30 14.08
N ILE A 5 9.98 -2.72 13.19
CA ILE A 5 8.56 -2.92 13.50
C ILE A 5 8.12 -4.29 13.01
N ASN A 6 7.03 -4.79 13.59
CA ASN A 6 6.26 -5.88 13.00
C ASN A 6 5.26 -5.31 11.99
N PRO A 7 5.42 -5.55 10.68
CA PRO A 7 4.56 -4.93 9.68
C PRO A 7 3.12 -5.45 9.72
N GLN A 8 2.83 -6.54 10.45
CA GLN A 8 1.48 -7.07 10.63
C GLN A 8 0.63 -6.26 11.63
N GLU A 9 1.27 -5.48 12.50
CA GLU A 9 0.62 -4.82 13.64
C GLU A 9 0.06 -3.43 13.31
N TYR A 10 0.29 -2.92 12.10
CA TYR A 10 -0.10 -1.57 11.70
C TYR A 10 -1.02 -1.51 10.48
N SER A 11 -1.96 -0.58 10.52
CA SER A 11 -2.73 -0.14 9.35
C SER A 11 -1.95 0.95 8.62
N TYR A 12 -1.94 0.91 7.29
CA TYR A 12 -1.07 1.76 6.49
C TYR A 12 -1.86 2.73 5.63
N ALA A 13 -1.42 3.98 5.63
CA ALA A 13 -1.91 5.05 4.78
C ALA A 13 -1.07 5.12 3.49
N PHE A 14 -1.36 4.23 2.53
CA PHE A 14 -0.62 4.17 1.28
C PHE A 14 -1.06 5.24 0.28
N ARG A 15 -0.08 5.95 -0.25
CA ARG A 15 -0.20 6.92 -1.33
C ARG A 15 0.28 6.28 -2.65
N LEU A 16 -0.42 5.24 -3.09
CA LEU A 16 -0.11 4.54 -4.34
C LEU A 16 -1.29 4.65 -5.29
N GLY A 17 -1.02 5.04 -6.54
CA GLY A 17 -2.03 5.13 -7.61
C GLY A 17 -1.99 3.94 -8.57
N LYS A 18 -2.77 4.03 -9.66
CA LYS A 18 -2.79 3.01 -10.73
C LYS A 18 -1.43 2.84 -11.46
N TYR A 19 -0.59 3.87 -11.44
CA TYR A 19 0.74 3.82 -12.06
C TYR A 19 1.83 3.37 -11.10
N ASP A 20 1.51 3.23 -9.81
CA ASP A 20 2.48 2.85 -8.79
C ASP A 20 2.12 1.51 -8.15
N CYS A 21 0.87 1.05 -8.25
CA CYS A 21 0.46 -0.21 -7.63
C CYS A 21 -0.45 -1.05 -8.54
N PHE A 22 0.01 -2.28 -8.82
CA PHE A 22 -0.73 -3.26 -9.60
C PHE A 22 -2.11 -3.59 -9.00
N LYS A 23 -2.23 -3.70 -7.67
CA LYS A 23 -3.50 -3.96 -6.97
C LYS A 23 -4.49 -2.80 -7.16
N VAL A 24 -4.02 -1.56 -7.06
CA VAL A 24 -4.87 -0.38 -7.27
C VAL A 24 -5.35 -0.31 -8.72
N ARG A 25 -4.48 -0.68 -9.68
CA ARG A 25 -4.82 -0.67 -11.10
C ARG A 25 -5.80 -1.78 -11.51
N THR A 26 -5.65 -2.98 -10.97
CA THR A 26 -6.31 -4.19 -11.48
C THR A 26 -7.31 -4.82 -10.52
N GLY A 27 -7.30 -4.40 -9.24
CA GLY A 27 -8.07 -5.01 -8.17
C GLY A 27 -7.41 -6.23 -7.50
N ILE A 28 -6.37 -6.81 -8.10
CA ILE A 28 -5.67 -8.00 -7.57
C ILE A 28 -4.19 -7.72 -7.33
N CYS A 29 -3.62 -8.28 -6.25
CA CYS A 29 -2.19 -8.12 -5.95
C CYS A 29 -1.35 -9.03 -6.84
N SER A 30 -0.26 -8.50 -7.45
CA SER A 30 0.61 -9.31 -8.32
C SER A 30 1.35 -10.43 -7.57
N LEU A 31 1.52 -10.30 -6.26
CA LEU A 31 2.08 -11.36 -5.40
C LEU A 31 1.12 -12.54 -5.19
N HIS A 32 -0.18 -12.36 -5.46
CA HIS A 32 -1.20 -13.42 -5.31
C HIS A 32 -1.51 -14.13 -6.64
N LEU A 33 -0.92 -13.67 -7.75
CA LEU A 33 -1.08 -14.32 -9.05
C LEU A 33 -0.32 -15.64 -9.08
N ASN A 34 -0.95 -16.66 -9.65
CA ASN A 34 -0.24 -17.87 -10.06
C ASN A 34 0.66 -17.57 -11.29
N ASP A 35 1.53 -18.51 -11.64
CA ASP A 35 2.51 -18.30 -12.69
C ASP A 35 1.88 -18.14 -14.08
N GLU A 36 0.81 -18.88 -14.39
CA GLU A 36 0.09 -18.76 -15.67
C GLU A 36 -0.51 -17.36 -15.85
N GLN A 37 -1.24 -16.88 -14.83
CA GLN A 37 -1.83 -15.53 -14.79
C GLN A 37 -0.76 -14.46 -14.93
N TYR A 38 0.35 -14.62 -14.20
CA TYR A 38 1.48 -13.70 -14.26
C TYR A 38 2.07 -13.61 -15.67
N GLN A 39 2.36 -14.75 -16.32
CA GLN A 39 2.94 -14.76 -17.67
C GLN A 39 1.98 -14.18 -18.72
N GLU A 40 0.68 -14.48 -18.61
CA GLU A 40 -0.33 -13.95 -19.51
C GLU A 40 -0.43 -12.41 -19.40
N ILE A 41 -0.45 -11.88 -18.18
CA ILE A 41 -0.50 -10.42 -17.94
C ILE A 41 0.82 -9.78 -18.38
N LYS A 42 1.97 -10.37 -18.05
CA LYS A 42 3.29 -9.88 -18.46
C LYS A 42 3.41 -9.76 -19.98
N LYS A 43 2.88 -10.73 -20.72
CA LYS A 43 2.82 -10.68 -22.19
C LYS A 43 1.92 -9.56 -22.69
N ARG A 44 0.76 -9.34 -22.06
CA ARG A 44 -0.17 -8.23 -22.38
C ARG A 44 0.41 -6.87 -22.08
N GLU A 45 1.25 -6.77 -21.04
CA GLU A 45 1.94 -5.54 -20.65
C GLU A 45 3.23 -5.28 -21.44
N LYS A 46 3.60 -6.18 -22.35
CA LYS A 46 4.79 -6.01 -23.21
C LYS A 46 4.63 -4.73 -24.03
N ASN A 47 5.51 -3.76 -23.78
CA ASN A 47 5.55 -2.40 -24.34
C ASN A 47 4.61 -1.36 -23.68
N LEU A 48 3.89 -1.71 -22.62
CA LEU A 48 3.13 -0.76 -21.83
C LEU A 48 3.99 -0.21 -20.68
N ARG A 49 3.90 1.10 -20.43
CA ARG A 49 4.64 1.77 -19.35
C ARG A 49 3.73 1.96 -18.15
N PHE A 50 3.77 1.01 -17.23
CA PHE A 50 3.04 1.09 -15.95
C PHE A 50 3.94 1.41 -14.76
N GLY A 51 5.25 1.61 -14.94
CA GLY A 51 6.18 1.88 -13.83
C GLY A 51 6.07 0.82 -12.73
N ASP A 52 5.93 1.30 -11.49
CA ASP A 52 5.80 0.48 -10.29
C ASP A 52 4.44 -0.24 -10.24
N GLY A 53 3.47 0.22 -11.02
CA GLY A 53 2.16 -0.42 -11.22
C GLY A 53 2.17 -1.62 -12.19
N SER A 54 3.33 -2.01 -12.73
CA SER A 54 3.46 -3.20 -13.59
C SER A 54 3.29 -4.51 -12.83
N VAL A 55 2.95 -5.59 -13.53
CA VAL A 55 2.80 -6.93 -12.90
C VAL A 55 4.13 -7.44 -12.31
N ASP A 56 5.25 -7.06 -12.91
CA ASP A 56 6.60 -7.49 -12.52
C ASP A 56 7.07 -6.84 -11.22
N TYR A 57 6.76 -5.56 -11.01
CA TYR A 57 7.46 -4.72 -10.04
C TYR A 57 7.52 -5.32 -8.63
N CYS A 58 6.38 -5.57 -7.99
CA CYS A 58 6.35 -6.12 -6.64
C CYS A 58 6.90 -7.55 -6.57
N ARG A 59 6.79 -8.36 -7.64
CA ARG A 59 7.32 -9.74 -7.66
C ARG A 59 8.84 -9.73 -7.68
N LEU A 60 9.44 -8.94 -8.57
CA LEU A 60 10.90 -8.79 -8.66
C LEU A 60 11.47 -8.15 -7.39
N LEU A 61 10.81 -7.12 -6.87
CA LEU A 61 11.22 -6.48 -5.61
C LEU A 61 11.13 -7.46 -4.43
N ALA A 62 10.06 -8.24 -4.31
CA ALA A 62 9.92 -9.24 -3.26
C ALA A 62 11.02 -10.32 -3.34
N ALA A 63 11.30 -10.84 -4.55
CA ALA A 63 12.37 -11.81 -4.77
C ALA A 63 13.74 -11.24 -4.34
N HIS A 64 14.03 -9.98 -4.71
CA HIS A 64 15.26 -9.30 -4.31
C HIS A 64 15.36 -9.09 -2.79
N MET A 65 14.28 -8.63 -2.15
CA MET A 65 14.22 -8.44 -0.70
C MET A 65 14.49 -9.74 0.08
N ILE A 66 13.97 -10.87 -0.41
CA ILE A 66 14.21 -12.19 0.17
C ILE A 66 15.66 -12.61 -0.04
N LYS A 67 16.17 -12.53 -1.28
CA LYS A 67 17.53 -12.94 -1.63
C LYS A 67 18.60 -12.20 -0.81
N GLU A 68 18.41 -10.90 -0.62
CA GLU A 68 19.40 -10.03 0.03
C GLU A 68 19.18 -9.88 1.55
N ASP A 69 18.22 -10.61 2.12
CA ASP A 69 17.83 -10.55 3.53
C ASP A 69 17.56 -9.12 4.04
N TRP A 70 16.74 -8.38 3.27
CA TRP A 70 16.42 -6.99 3.61
C TRP A 70 15.64 -6.87 4.92
N PHE A 71 14.96 -7.93 5.37
CA PHE A 71 14.14 -7.88 6.58
C PHE A 71 14.97 -7.71 7.86
N ASN A 72 16.26 -8.09 7.84
CA ASN A 72 17.19 -7.95 8.95
C ASN A 72 18.18 -6.79 8.81
N LYS A 73 18.13 -6.05 7.69
CA LYS A 73 19.03 -4.94 7.36
C LYS A 73 18.25 -3.65 7.23
N ASN A 74 18.89 -2.50 7.48
CA ASN A 74 18.23 -1.21 7.27
C ASN A 74 17.76 -1.08 5.81
N THR A 75 16.45 -1.11 5.63
CA THR A 75 15.81 -1.11 4.31
C THR A 75 15.71 0.28 3.70
N ARG A 76 16.21 1.34 4.36
CA ARG A 76 16.03 2.75 3.97
C ARG A 76 14.56 3.16 3.90
N ILE A 77 13.71 2.58 4.74
CA ILE A 77 12.30 2.94 4.87
C ILE A 77 12.17 4.08 5.87
N ASN A 78 11.42 5.12 5.49
CA ASN A 78 11.09 6.24 6.35
C ASN A 78 9.58 6.25 6.58
N ALA A 79 9.16 5.86 7.78
CA ALA A 79 7.75 5.74 8.14
C ALA A 79 7.43 6.55 9.40
N TYR A 80 6.17 6.95 9.53
CA TYR A 80 5.68 7.80 10.60
C TYR A 80 4.32 7.29 11.09
N LEU A 81 4.17 7.10 12.40
CA LEU A 81 2.93 6.71 13.04
C LEU A 81 2.11 7.97 13.36
N TYR A 82 0.99 8.15 12.68
CA TYR A 82 0.12 9.33 12.86
C TYR A 82 -0.88 9.11 14.00
N ASN A 83 -1.38 10.20 14.60
CA ASN A 83 -2.39 10.18 15.67
C ASN A 83 -3.71 9.49 15.30
N CYS A 84 -4.00 9.32 14.00
CA CYS A 84 -5.13 8.52 13.54
C CYS A 84 -4.87 6.99 13.57
N GLY A 85 -3.73 6.53 14.09
CA GLY A 85 -3.35 5.11 14.17
C GLY A 85 -2.76 4.52 12.88
N HIS A 86 -2.59 5.33 11.84
CA HIS A 86 -2.06 4.87 10.56
C HIS A 86 -0.57 5.18 10.41
N VAL A 87 0.18 4.23 9.87
CA VAL A 87 1.55 4.46 9.44
C VAL A 87 1.54 5.02 8.01
N ALA A 88 2.13 6.20 7.81
CA ALA A 88 2.37 6.76 6.49
C ALA A 88 3.88 6.84 6.22
N PHE A 89 4.25 7.08 4.96
CA PHE A 89 5.62 6.93 4.49
C PHE A 89 6.14 8.21 3.85
N GLY A 90 7.40 8.55 4.13
CA GLY A 90 8.21 9.41 3.27
C GLY A 90 8.85 8.61 2.13
N ASP A 91 9.22 7.36 2.41
CA ASP A 91 9.72 6.39 1.43
C ASP A 91 9.52 4.96 1.96
N GLY A 92 9.40 3.97 1.07
CA GLY A 92 9.36 2.56 1.45
C GLY A 92 7.99 1.89 1.47
N GLN A 93 6.98 2.49 0.82
CA GLN A 93 5.61 1.97 0.75
C GLN A 93 5.56 0.53 0.22
N HIS A 94 6.20 0.27 -0.92
CA HIS A 94 6.24 -1.07 -1.52
C HIS A 94 6.96 -2.09 -0.66
N ARG A 95 8.14 -1.73 -0.12
CA ARG A 95 8.93 -2.62 0.75
C ARG A 95 8.12 -3.04 1.99
N THR A 96 7.43 -2.10 2.63
CA THR A 96 6.60 -2.39 3.80
C THR A 96 5.37 -3.22 3.44
N CYS A 97 4.69 -2.87 2.33
CA CYS A 97 3.55 -3.63 1.83
C CYS A 97 3.95 -5.08 1.49
N ILE A 98 5.07 -5.29 0.81
CA ILE A 98 5.62 -6.61 0.52
C ILE A 98 5.91 -7.39 1.80
N ALA A 99 6.58 -6.77 2.78
CA ALA A 99 6.86 -7.42 4.06
C ALA A 99 5.57 -7.86 4.78
N LYS A 100 4.53 -7.00 4.74
CA LYS A 100 3.20 -7.34 5.26
C LYS A 100 2.60 -8.54 4.53
N LYS A 101 2.58 -8.51 3.19
CA LYS A 101 2.03 -9.58 2.35
C LYS A 101 2.74 -10.92 2.48
N LEU A 102 4.05 -10.89 2.71
CA LEU A 102 4.85 -12.08 2.95
C LEU A 102 4.75 -12.61 4.40
N GLY A 103 3.91 -12.00 5.25
CA GLY A 103 3.75 -12.44 6.64
C GLY A 103 5.01 -12.25 7.49
N LYS A 104 5.89 -11.31 7.12
CA LYS A 104 7.11 -11.07 7.90
C LYS A 104 6.73 -10.39 9.22
N GLU A 105 7.36 -10.81 10.29
CA GLU A 105 7.15 -10.28 11.65
C GLU A 105 8.14 -9.16 12.00
N LYS A 106 9.07 -8.88 11.10
CA LYS A 106 10.11 -7.87 11.30
C LYS A 106 10.50 -7.23 9.98
N ILE A 107 10.66 -5.91 10.02
CA ILE A 107 11.39 -5.13 9.03
C ILE A 107 12.16 -4.02 9.74
N VAL A 108 13.40 -3.78 9.31
CA VAL A 108 14.27 -2.75 9.88
C VAL A 108 14.18 -1.47 9.05
N LEU A 109 13.83 -0.37 9.71
CA LEU A 109 13.60 0.95 9.14
C LEU A 109 14.78 1.88 9.38
N ASN A 110 14.86 2.91 8.55
CA ASN A 110 15.76 4.04 8.75
C ASN A 110 15.15 5.06 9.72
N VAL A 111 13.87 5.38 9.55
CA VAL A 111 13.11 6.29 10.43
C VAL A 111 11.78 5.64 10.80
N PHE A 112 11.46 5.68 12.09
CA PHE A 112 10.13 5.38 12.62
C PHE A 112 9.82 6.28 13.81
N GLU A 113 9.00 7.29 13.56
CA GLU A 113 8.68 8.36 14.51
C GLU A 113 7.18 8.61 14.58
N THR A 114 6.73 9.23 15.67
CA THR A 114 5.33 9.65 15.82
C THR A 114 5.10 11.00 15.13
N ASN A 115 3.89 11.21 14.62
CA ASN A 115 3.46 12.46 14.03
C ASN A 115 2.07 12.83 14.57
N ASP A 116 1.97 14.00 15.21
CA ASP A 116 0.75 14.39 15.90
C ASP A 116 -0.40 14.82 14.97
N MET A 117 -0.12 14.93 13.67
CA MET A 117 -1.15 15.22 12.68
C MET A 117 -2.01 13.99 12.38
N ILE A 118 -3.12 14.19 11.66
CA ILE A 118 -3.84 13.09 11.01
C ILE A 118 -3.17 12.74 9.69
N CYS A 119 -3.20 11.47 9.30
CA CYS A 119 -2.62 11.07 8.02
C CYS A 119 -3.42 11.68 6.85
N ARG A 120 -2.75 11.89 5.71
CA ARG A 120 -3.33 12.52 4.52
C ARG A 120 -4.58 11.78 4.01
N VAL A 121 -4.59 10.45 4.08
CA VAL A 121 -5.75 9.63 3.69
C VAL A 121 -6.95 9.92 4.60
N CYS A 122 -6.76 9.89 5.92
CA CYS A 122 -7.82 10.21 6.88
C CYS A 122 -8.31 11.65 6.73
N HIS A 123 -7.41 12.60 6.48
CA HIS A 123 -7.78 13.97 6.18
C HIS A 123 -8.71 14.04 4.96
N PHE A 124 -8.34 13.42 3.83
CA PHE A 124 -9.19 13.41 2.65
C PHE A 124 -10.53 12.71 2.87
N LYS A 125 -10.56 11.58 3.58
CA LYS A 125 -11.83 10.92 3.95
C LYS A 125 -12.74 11.83 4.76
N LYS A 126 -12.19 12.59 5.73
CA LYS A 126 -12.97 13.57 6.50
C LYS A 126 -13.53 14.68 5.61
N VAL A 127 -12.70 15.24 4.73
CA VAL A 127 -13.13 16.28 3.78
C VAL A 127 -14.24 15.75 2.87
N ASP A 128 -14.10 14.54 2.33
CA ASP A 128 -15.09 13.94 1.44
C ASP A 128 -16.40 13.59 2.16
N ASN A 129 -16.33 13.14 3.41
CA ASN A 129 -17.51 12.90 4.24
C ASN A 129 -18.34 14.16 4.50
N ASN A 130 -17.70 15.33 4.52
CA ASN A 130 -18.38 16.62 4.71
C ASN A 130 -19.01 17.17 3.43
N LYS A 131 -18.77 16.56 2.27
CA LYS A 131 -19.38 16.99 1.01
C LYS A 131 -20.82 16.49 0.90
N SER A 132 -21.69 17.35 0.37
CA SER A 132 -23.03 16.98 -0.06
C SER A 132 -22.99 15.98 -1.23
N PHE A 133 -24.11 15.30 -1.46
CA PHE A 133 -24.27 14.37 -2.57
C PHE A 133 -23.97 15.03 -3.93
N MET A 134 -24.44 16.27 -4.14
CA MET A 134 -24.21 17.02 -5.39
C MET A 134 -22.74 17.35 -5.61
N GLU A 135 -22.01 17.72 -4.55
CA GLU A 135 -20.57 17.98 -4.64
C GLU A 135 -19.79 16.71 -5.01
N LYS A 136 -20.14 15.57 -4.41
CA LYS A 136 -19.56 14.26 -4.77
C LYS A 136 -19.84 13.89 -6.23
N LEU A 137 -21.06 14.13 -6.70
CA LEU A 137 -21.43 13.87 -8.09
C LEU A 137 -20.61 14.74 -9.06
N MET A 138 -20.44 16.02 -8.74
CA MET A 138 -19.65 16.96 -9.53
C MET A 138 -18.17 16.57 -9.56
N ASP A 139 -17.61 16.08 -8.46
CA ASP A 139 -16.25 15.57 -8.42
C ASP A 139 -16.06 14.34 -9.29
N ILE A 140 -17.02 13.41 -9.31
CA ILE A 140 -16.99 12.25 -10.23
C ILE A 140 -16.97 12.71 -11.69
N ILE A 141 -17.81 13.69 -12.04
CA ILE A 141 -17.89 14.23 -13.41
C ILE A 141 -16.57 14.93 -13.78
N LYS A 142 -16.01 15.75 -12.89
CA LYS A 142 -14.73 16.44 -13.09
C LYS A 142 -13.55 15.46 -13.19
N ASN A 143 -13.52 14.43 -12.35
CA ASN A 143 -12.44 13.43 -12.32
C ASN A 143 -12.52 12.45 -13.49
N ARG A 144 -13.73 12.11 -13.97
CA ARG A 144 -13.92 11.42 -15.26
C ARG A 144 -13.30 12.21 -16.42
N LYS A 145 -13.47 13.54 -16.43
CA LYS A 145 -12.83 14.42 -17.43
C LYS A 145 -11.30 14.46 -17.29
N ARG A 146 -10.76 14.28 -16.08
CA ARG A 146 -9.30 14.30 -15.80
C ARG A 146 -8.58 12.97 -16.06
N LYS A 147 -9.27 11.87 -16.43
CA LYS A 147 -8.69 10.52 -16.65
C LYS A 147 -7.78 10.00 -15.52
N ASP A 148 -7.93 10.56 -14.31
CA ASP A 148 -7.09 10.20 -13.17
C ASP A 148 -7.94 9.53 -12.08
N PRO A 149 -7.92 8.19 -11.98
CA PRO A 149 -8.55 7.44 -10.90
C PRO A 149 -7.70 7.45 -9.62
N ALA A 150 -6.75 8.38 -9.46
CA ALA A 150 -6.20 8.72 -8.15
C ALA A 150 -7.26 9.41 -7.27
N THR A 151 -8.44 8.83 -7.15
CA THR A 151 -9.44 9.25 -6.16
C THR A 151 -9.10 8.56 -4.85
N TYR A 152 -8.17 9.23 -4.17
CA TYR A 152 -7.79 9.08 -2.77
C TYR A 152 -6.89 7.87 -2.47
N GLU A 153 -5.66 8.21 -2.07
CA GLU A 153 -4.74 7.40 -1.27
C GLU A 153 -5.53 6.40 -0.39
N PHE A 154 -5.20 5.11 -0.44
CA PHE A 154 -6.00 4.08 0.20
C PHE A 154 -5.44 3.70 1.58
N ILE A 155 -6.33 3.26 2.47
CA ILE A 155 -5.92 2.64 3.74
C ILE A 155 -5.91 1.13 3.54
N ASP A 156 -4.79 0.49 3.87
CA ASP A 156 -4.70 -0.96 3.91
C ASP A 156 -5.24 -1.49 5.24
N ASP A 157 -6.57 -1.54 5.33
CA ASP A 157 -7.33 -1.98 6.52
C ASP A 157 -7.37 -3.52 6.68
N GLU A 158 -6.47 -4.27 6.03
CA GLU A 158 -6.43 -5.74 6.07
C GLU A 158 -6.24 -6.31 7.50
N LEU A 159 -5.85 -5.49 8.48
CA LEU A 159 -5.85 -5.82 9.91
C LEU A 159 -7.21 -6.26 10.45
N THR A 160 -8.30 -5.76 9.87
CA THR A 160 -9.68 -6.12 10.28
C THR A 160 -9.98 -7.60 10.05
N SER A 161 -9.31 -8.25 9.09
CA SER A 161 -9.56 -9.66 8.73
C SER A 161 -8.83 -10.68 9.60
N PHE A 162 -7.74 -10.29 10.28
CA PHE A 162 -6.96 -11.18 11.14
C PHE A 162 -7.50 -11.21 12.59
N ASN A 163 -7.94 -10.08 13.13
CA ASN A 163 -8.51 -10.04 14.48
C ASN A 163 -9.92 -10.64 14.57
N ALA A 164 -10.72 -10.59 13.50
CA ALA A 164 -12.01 -11.28 13.47
C ALA A 164 -11.85 -12.80 13.73
N LYS A 165 -10.82 -13.45 13.17
CA LYS A 165 -10.60 -14.90 13.38
C LYS A 165 -10.07 -15.24 14.78
N ARG A 166 -9.51 -14.29 15.52
CA ARG A 166 -8.96 -14.52 16.86
C ARG A 166 -10.01 -14.41 17.96
N PHE A 167 -11.11 -13.70 17.71
CA PHE A 167 -12.28 -13.62 18.62
C PHE A 167 -13.38 -14.65 18.33
N PHE A 168 -13.31 -15.39 17.22
CA PHE A 168 -14.23 -16.48 16.89
C PHE A 168 -13.66 -17.89 17.12
N LYS A 169 -12.60 -18.04 17.92
CA LYS A 169 -12.28 -19.33 18.54
C LYS A 169 -12.86 -19.33 19.95
N ARG A 170 -13.89 -20.17 20.08
CA ARG A 170 -14.65 -20.53 21.29
C ARG A 170 -13.77 -20.72 22.52
#